data_AF-X1GV47-F1
#
_entry.id   AF-X1GV47-F1
#
_cell.length_a   1.000
_cell.length_b   1.000
_cell.length_c   1.000
_cell.angle_alpha   90.00
_cell.angle_beta   90.00
_cell.angle_gamma   90.00
#
_symmetry.space_group_name_H-M   'P 1'
#
loop_
_entity.id
_entity.type
_entity.pdbx_description
1 polymer ?
#
loop_
_entity_poly.entity_id
_entity_poly.type
_entity_poly.pdbx_seq_one_letter_code
_entity_poly.pdbx_strand_id
1 'polypeptide(L)'
;MKKLRDIQNTVIVVEHDPEIIRESDFMLDLGPAAGNQGGEIMYFGPTSTVNGSLTGQYLKGQRCIPVPDRRNTPPKDAWLTIEGAAEHNLKSIDVQIP
;
A
#
# COMPACT_ATOMS: atom_id res chain seq x y z
N MET A 1 -6.92 -13.67 7.12
CA MET A 1 -7.94 -12.91 7.90
C MET A 1 -9.32 -13.56 7.90
N LYS A 2 -9.86 -13.96 6.74
CA LYS A 2 -11.21 -14.58 6.62
C LYS A 2 -11.47 -15.72 7.63
N LYS A 3 -10.52 -16.63 7.83
CA LYS A 3 -10.63 -17.72 8.83
C LYS A 3 -10.96 -17.25 10.27
N LEU A 4 -10.40 -16.12 10.73
CA LEU A 4 -10.67 -15.60 12.08
C LEU A 4 -12.08 -14.98 12.18
N ARG A 5 -12.53 -14.32 11.11
CA ARG A 5 -13.89 -13.78 10.98
C ARG A 5 -14.91 -14.92 10.93
N ASP A 6 -14.64 -15.96 10.15
CA ASP A 6 -15.57 -17.06 9.88
C ASP A 6 -15.82 -17.94 11.13
N ILE A 7 -14.97 -17.83 12.17
CA ILE A 7 -15.20 -18.41 13.50
C ILE A 7 -15.87 -17.42 14.48
N GLN A 8 -16.65 -16.46 13.95
CA GLN A 8 -17.48 -15.50 14.69
C GLN A 8 -16.73 -14.42 15.50
N ASN A 9 -15.51 -14.06 15.07
CA ASN A 9 -14.87 -12.85 15.59
C ASN A 9 -15.17 -11.63 14.70
N THR A 10 -15.26 -10.46 15.33
CA THR A 10 -15.13 -9.19 14.60
C THR A 10 -13.66 -8.88 14.43
N VAL A 11 -13.24 -8.66 13.18
CA VAL A 11 -11.84 -8.37 12.85
C VAL A 11 -11.77 -6.94 12.31
N ILE A 12 -11.17 -6.04 13.08
CA ILE A 12 -10.90 -4.65 12.68
C ILE A 12 -9.43 -4.56 12.29
N VAL A 13 -9.18 -4.01 11.11
CA VAL A 13 -7.84 -3.93 10.52
C VAL A 13 -7.63 -2.52 10.00
N VAL A 14 -6.48 -1.94 10.32
CA VAL A 14 -6.03 -0.66 9.78
C VAL A 14 -5.04 -0.95 8.68
N GLU A 15 -5.39 -0.63 7.44
CA GLU A 15 -4.62 -0.99 6.26
C GLU A 15 -4.57 0.12 5.22
N HIS A 16 -3.55 0.03 4.36
CA HIS A 16 -3.35 0.91 3.21
C HIS A 16 -3.13 0.12 1.91
N ASP A 17 -2.94 -1.21 1.99
CA ASP A 17 -2.82 -2.06 0.81
C ASP A 17 -4.17 -2.17 0.09
N PRO A 18 -4.27 -1.71 -1.18
CA PRO A 18 -5.52 -1.71 -1.90
C PRO A 18 -6.03 -3.12 -2.25
N GLU A 19 -5.18 -4.15 -2.30
CA GLU A 19 -5.62 -5.54 -2.47
C GLU A 19 -6.32 -6.04 -1.21
N ILE A 20 -5.76 -5.76 -0.03
CA ILE A 20 -6.37 -6.13 1.24
C ILE A 20 -7.69 -5.39 1.45
N ILE A 21 -7.71 -4.09 1.18
CA ILE A 21 -8.92 -3.27 1.33
C ILE A 21 -10.04 -3.80 0.43
N ARG A 22 -9.76 -4.12 -0.85
CA ARG A 22 -10.79 -4.63 -1.77
C ARG A 22 -11.45 -5.94 -1.30
N GLU A 23 -10.73 -6.75 -0.53
CA GLU A 23 -11.22 -8.03 0.00
C GLU A 23 -12.03 -7.89 1.30
N SER A 24 -12.14 -6.69 1.86
CA SER A 24 -12.90 -6.43 3.08
C SER A 24 -14.42 -6.40 2.83
N ASP A 25 -15.19 -6.87 3.82
CA ASP A 25 -16.65 -6.81 3.73
C ASP A 25 -17.17 -5.37 3.91
N PHE A 26 -16.51 -4.60 4.77
CA PHE A 26 -16.82 -3.22 5.14
C PHE A 26 -15.56 -2.39 5.24
N MET A 27 -15.69 -1.10 4.92
CA MET A 27 -14.63 -0.11 5.05
C MET A 27 -15.14 1.10 5.84
N LEU A 28 -14.28 1.57 6.75
CA LEU A 28 -14.36 2.88 7.40
C LEU A 28 -13.20 3.72 6.88
N ASP A 29 -13.48 4.81 6.19
CA ASP A 29 -12.46 5.74 5.69
C ASP A 29 -12.48 7.02 6.52
N LEU A 30 -11.31 7.44 7.00
CA LEU A 30 -11.12 8.60 7.86
C LEU A 30 -10.33 9.69 7.15
N GLY A 31 -10.68 10.95 7.37
CA GLY A 31 -10.05 12.08 6.68
C GLY A 31 -10.66 13.42 7.11
N PRO A 32 -10.64 14.44 6.24
CA PRO A 32 -10.11 14.45 4.87
C PRO A 32 -8.57 14.50 4.77
N ALA A 33 -7.89 14.87 5.85
CA ALA A 33 -6.42 14.93 5.93
C ALA A 33 -5.91 14.35 7.26
N ALA A 34 -4.62 14.53 7.54
CA ALA A 34 -3.99 14.12 8.80
C ALA A 34 -4.09 15.21 9.87
N GLY A 35 -3.91 14.83 11.14
CA GLY A 35 -3.87 15.76 12.28
C GLY A 35 -5.19 16.50 12.49
N ASN A 36 -5.12 17.80 12.78
CA ASN A 36 -6.28 18.64 13.09
C ASN A 36 -7.24 18.84 11.90
N GLN A 37 -6.81 18.49 10.70
CA GLN A 37 -7.63 18.52 9.48
C GLN A 37 -8.23 17.15 9.15
N GLY A 38 -8.11 16.18 10.06
CA GLY A 38 -8.66 14.84 9.97
C GLY A 38 -9.70 14.56 11.05
N GLY A 39 -9.95 13.26 11.27
CA GLY A 39 -10.84 12.79 12.35
C GLY A 39 -12.32 12.72 11.97
N GLU A 40 -12.66 13.00 10.71
CA GLU A 40 -14.02 12.87 10.19
C GLU A 40 -14.20 11.53 9.46
N ILE A 41 -15.43 11.01 9.49
CA ILE A 41 -15.82 9.81 8.74
C ILE A 41 -16.13 10.24 7.31
N MET A 42 -15.25 9.87 6.38
CA MET A 42 -15.42 10.17 4.95
C MET A 42 -16.33 9.16 4.26
N TYR A 43 -16.28 7.91 4.71
CA TYR A 43 -17.11 6.82 4.21
C TYR A 43 -17.26 5.73 5.26
N PHE A 44 -18.45 5.14 5.38
CA PHE A 44 -18.66 3.93 6.16
C PHE A 44 -19.71 3.05 5.48
N GLY A 45 -19.32 1.84 5.09
CA GLY A 45 -20.22 0.92 4.39
C GLY A 45 -19.49 -0.23 3.68
N PRO A 46 -20.22 -1.01 2.86
CA PRO A 46 -19.64 -2.11 2.09
C PRO A 46 -18.57 -1.62 1.11
N THR A 47 -17.38 -2.22 1.15
CA THR A 47 -16.23 -1.71 0.38
C THR A 47 -16.50 -1.62 -1.13
N SER A 48 -17.30 -2.52 -1.67
CA SER A 48 -17.70 -2.54 -3.08
C SER A 48 -18.49 -1.30 -3.53
N THR A 49 -19.11 -0.57 -2.61
CA THR A 49 -19.95 0.61 -2.91
C THR A 49 -19.31 1.92 -2.49
N VAL A 50 -18.03 1.91 -2.06
CA VAL A 50 -17.32 3.13 -1.65
C VAL A 50 -17.49 4.25 -2.67
N ASN A 51 -17.82 5.45 -2.22
CA ASN A 51 -17.84 6.63 -3.08
C ASN A 51 -17.54 7.91 -2.27
N GLY A 52 -17.06 8.95 -2.94
CA GLY A 52 -16.88 10.28 -2.32
C GLY A 52 -15.63 10.45 -1.45
N SER A 53 -14.91 9.38 -1.13
CA SER A 53 -13.70 9.43 -0.29
C SER A 53 -12.40 9.36 -1.10
N LEU A 54 -11.28 9.86 -0.55
CA LEU A 54 -9.98 9.84 -1.22
C LEU A 54 -9.51 8.42 -1.50
N THR A 55 -9.65 7.53 -0.51
CA THR A 55 -9.33 6.10 -0.66
C THR A 55 -10.19 5.47 -1.75
N GLY A 56 -11.50 5.76 -1.78
CA GLY A 56 -12.40 5.30 -2.83
C GLY A 56 -12.00 5.74 -4.24
N GLN A 57 -11.49 6.97 -4.40
CA GLN A 57 -11.00 7.48 -5.68
C GLN A 57 -9.79 6.67 -6.19
N TYR A 58 -8.86 6.28 -5.31
CA TYR A 58 -7.73 5.41 -5.69
C TYR A 58 -8.16 3.96 -5.95
N LEU A 59 -9.07 3.41 -5.14
CA LEU A 59 -9.56 2.04 -5.34
C LEU A 59 -10.28 1.87 -6.69
N LYS A 60 -11.00 2.91 -7.13
CA LYS A 60 -11.71 2.96 -8.42
C LYS A 60 -10.84 3.40 -9.60
N GLY A 61 -9.58 3.76 -9.37
CA GLY A 61 -8.69 4.28 -10.41
C GLY A 61 -9.05 5.68 -10.93
N GLN A 62 -9.93 6.41 -10.25
CA GLN A 62 -10.19 7.83 -10.53
C GLN A 62 -8.96 8.69 -10.22
N ARG A 63 -8.16 8.23 -9.23
CA ARG A 63 -6.79 8.67 -8.98
C ARG A 63 -5.85 7.49 -9.11
N CYS A 64 -4.63 7.74 -9.56
CA CYS A 64 -3.56 6.75 -9.63
C CYS A 64 -2.20 7.44 -9.45
N ILE A 65 -1.19 6.67 -9.10
CA ILE A 65 0.19 7.13 -9.09
C ILE A 65 0.74 6.90 -10.50
N PRO A 66 1.11 7.95 -11.26
CA PRO A 66 1.58 7.79 -12.62
C PRO A 66 2.96 7.11 -12.65
N VAL A 67 3.18 6.29 -13.66
CA VAL A 67 4.52 5.76 -13.95
C VAL A 67 5.32 6.85 -14.67
N PRO A 68 6.54 7.20 -14.22
CA PRO A 68 7.36 8.19 -14.91
C PRO A 68 7.67 7.80 -16.36
N ASP A 69 7.55 8.76 -17.29
CA ASP A 69 7.83 8.54 -18.73
C ASP A 69 9.31 8.19 -19.00
N ARG A 70 10.21 8.58 -18.09
CA ARG A 70 11.65 8.36 -18.21
C ARG A 70 12.24 7.87 -16.89
N ARG A 71 13.19 6.94 -16.98
CA ARG A 71 14.01 6.49 -15.84
C ARG A 71 15.31 7.28 -15.80
N ASN A 72 15.78 7.60 -14.60
CA ASN A 72 17.09 8.21 -14.41
C ASN A 72 18.18 7.23 -14.85
N THR A 73 19.17 7.73 -15.58
CA THR A 73 20.38 6.97 -15.92
C THR A 73 21.45 7.32 -14.90
N PRO A 74 21.98 6.36 -14.15
CA PRO A 74 23.01 6.64 -13.16
C PRO A 74 24.33 7.07 -13.82
N PRO A 75 25.13 7.92 -13.15
CA PRO A 75 26.49 8.22 -13.60
C PRO A 75 27.34 6.96 -13.70
N LYS A 76 28.27 6.91 -14.65
CA LYS A 76 29.12 5.73 -14.90
C LYS A 76 29.94 5.30 -13.68
N ASP A 77 30.36 6.27 -12.87
CA ASP A 77 31.32 6.05 -11.77
C ASP A 77 30.66 6.12 -10.37
N ALA A 78 29.33 6.08 -10.30
CA ALA A 78 28.56 6.20 -9.06
C ALA A 78 27.83 4.90 -8.73
N TRP A 79 28.57 3.79 -8.60
CA TRP A 79 28.01 2.48 -8.26
C TRP A 79 28.57 1.97 -6.94
N LEU A 80 27.68 1.53 -6.06
CA LEU A 80 28.04 0.77 -4.86
C LEU A 80 28.02 -0.72 -5.21
N THR A 81 29.15 -1.40 -5.04
CA THR A 81 29.25 -2.85 -5.26
C THR A 81 29.29 -3.58 -3.92
N ILE A 82 28.41 -4.56 -3.77
CA ILE A 82 28.38 -5.49 -2.64
C ILE A 82 28.80 -6.85 -3.19
N GLU A 83 29.86 -7.44 -2.63
CA GLU A 83 30.41 -8.72 -3.08
C GLU A 83 30.23 -9.80 -2.01
N GLY A 84 29.90 -11.01 -2.45
CA GLY A 84 29.85 -12.21 -1.63
C GLY A 84 28.82 -12.19 -0.51
N ALA A 85 27.74 -11.40 -0.63
CA ALA A 85 26.74 -11.28 0.42
C ALA A 85 26.07 -12.64 0.72
N ALA A 86 26.24 -13.13 1.95
CA ALA A 86 25.86 -14.48 2.36
C ALA A 86 25.11 -14.56 3.71
N GLU A 87 24.72 -13.42 4.28
CA GLU A 87 23.99 -13.38 5.55
C GLU A 87 22.56 -13.97 5.39
N HIS A 88 22.08 -14.67 6.42
CA HIS A 88 20.78 -15.37 6.43
C HIS A 88 20.57 -16.34 5.24
N ASN A 89 19.65 -16.02 4.35
CA ASN A 89 19.29 -16.83 3.20
C ASN A 89 20.00 -16.40 1.91
N LEU A 90 20.87 -15.39 1.96
CA LEU A 90 21.66 -14.93 0.81
C LEU A 90 22.67 -16.00 0.38
N LYS A 91 22.90 -16.10 -0.93
CA LYS A 91 23.66 -17.19 -1.56
C LYS A 91 24.96 -16.70 -2.17
N SER A 92 25.77 -15.99 -1.37
CA SER A 92 27.05 -15.40 -1.80
C SER A 92 26.88 -14.58 -3.07
N ILE A 93 25.98 -13.60 -3.03
CA ILE A 93 25.59 -12.81 -4.20
C ILE A 93 26.45 -11.55 -4.34
N ASP A 94 26.70 -11.18 -5.59
CA ASP A 94 27.31 -9.90 -5.97
C ASP A 94 26.24 -8.98 -6.58
N VAL A 95 26.15 -7.74 -6.10
CA VAL A 95 25.14 -6.76 -6.53
C VAL A 95 25.77 -5.38 -6.72
N GLN A 96 25.36 -4.70 -7.79
CA GLN A 96 25.70 -3.30 -8.04
C GLN A 96 24.45 -2.42 -7.86
N ILE A 97 24.55 -1.38 -7.03
CA ILE A 97 23.50 -0.41 -6.75
C ILE A 97 23.92 0.94 -7.36
N PRO A 98 23.17 1.46 -8.36
CA PRO A 98 23.44 2.75 -8.99
C PRO A 98 22.99 3.96 -8.17
#